data_AF-Q1D636-F1
#
_entry.id   AF-Q1D636-F1
#
_cell.length_a   1.000
_cell.length_b   1.000
_cell.length_c   1.000
_cell.angle_alpha   90.00
_cell.angle_beta   90.00
_cell.angle_gamma   90.00
#
_symmetry.space_group_name_H-M   'P 1'
#
loop_
_entity.id
_entity.type
_entity.pdbx_description
1 polymer ?
#
loop_
_entity_poly.entity_id
_entity_poly.type
_entity_poly.pdbx_seq_one_letter_code
_entity_poly.pdbx_strand_id
1 'polypeptide(L)'
;MLMRNPSKSPRVRAMPRAHLGGGPRCLALRSCCNQFGQLSRPGHFPTKAPRRRRKRHQQVLVSGRGGPDTPVPSSPQRLACGPGERLPSRPLVPATCTRRRLFRLESDWLIDTCLWAKIEASALVNEHFSATFMNSPWQRRRQPDDVPTPVAVAVSDFCRRAKAPAPAPEVREALALLAEADDFRVRALTDGEPEVSPLGPFAVVDILNGTQPSVAAQRQACGFYEVARELAHVRDQKTPPPAPAPAEPSLTFAPPPAMDVSAGKKGGKAAKEDLEATVKERIAPRKRAPTEDTLGSPADFAEEPALSRRDLPRPRGRFTRVEAPRASFMELTRLTGKPVVEAAMEAADHRFALLRALSQRFNGARGELTQVDLENVLRDHALMDAMVEKERRQVLDGFTTQRGAAGRVAWALGLSPSELQRLVSMLSLTEDVEALRERFRREALATPHLTHRLDLLGREKYLTDLGIQKKFADTLRKELERLVGDVLHDAGDLHELADAVARKHGAPSELVFRAFERLGLADGLRKQLLAGSR
;
A
#
# COMPACT_ATOMS: atom_id res chain seq x y z
N MET A 1 82.84 48.50 11.01
CA MET A 1 83.58 47.84 9.91
C MET A 1 82.75 46.68 9.39
N LEU A 2 82.50 46.68 8.07
CA LEU A 2 82.17 45.57 7.15
C LEU A 2 80.91 44.72 7.46
N MET A 3 79.77 44.84 6.76
CA MET A 3 79.44 44.55 5.34
C MET A 3 79.55 43.06 4.92
N ARG A 4 78.48 42.63 4.22
CA ARG A 4 78.36 41.66 3.10
C ARG A 4 77.88 40.22 3.36
N ASN A 5 76.62 40.03 2.96
CA ASN A 5 76.12 39.29 1.79
C ASN A 5 76.21 37.74 1.64
N PRO A 6 75.18 37.14 0.98
CA PRO A 6 74.99 35.71 0.77
C PRO A 6 75.56 35.21 -0.57
N SER A 7 75.82 33.90 -0.70
CA SER A 7 75.81 33.18 -2.00
C SER A 7 75.91 31.65 -1.83
N LYS A 8 75.04 30.90 -2.51
CA LYS A 8 75.37 29.96 -3.62
C LYS A 8 74.28 28.89 -3.83
N SER A 9 73.64 28.95 -5.00
CA SER A 9 73.04 27.80 -5.71
C SER A 9 74.15 26.90 -6.31
N PRO A 10 73.82 25.69 -6.83
CA PRO A 10 73.74 25.57 -8.30
C PRO A 10 72.76 24.52 -8.90
N ARG A 11 72.33 24.83 -10.15
CA ARG A 11 72.14 24.00 -11.39
C ARG A 11 71.16 22.80 -11.40
N VAL A 12 70.10 22.74 -12.22
CA VAL A 12 69.89 22.78 -13.71
C VAL A 12 70.00 21.39 -14.41
N ARG A 13 68.87 20.94 -14.99
CA ARG A 13 68.67 20.21 -16.28
C ARG A 13 67.14 20.13 -16.51
N ALA A 14 66.46 20.85 -17.41
CA ALA A 14 66.50 20.98 -18.88
C ALA A 14 65.97 19.75 -19.67
N MET A 15 64.66 19.79 -20.00
CA MET A 15 63.98 19.71 -21.33
C MET A 15 64.30 18.53 -22.30
N PRO A 16 63.40 18.13 -23.25
CA PRO A 16 62.57 19.04 -24.06
C PRO A 16 61.14 18.65 -24.49
N ARG A 17 60.42 19.69 -24.90
CA ARG A 17 59.25 19.75 -25.79
C ARG A 17 59.67 19.76 -27.27
N ALA A 18 58.80 19.26 -28.16
CA ALA A 18 58.43 19.85 -29.47
C ALA A 18 57.20 19.07 -30.01
N HIS A 19 56.03 19.71 -30.20
CA HIS A 19 55.47 20.26 -31.46
C HIS A 19 54.97 19.18 -32.44
N LEU A 20 53.90 19.31 -33.25
CA LEU A 20 52.81 20.24 -33.51
C LEU A 20 51.87 19.52 -34.50
N GLY A 21 50.60 19.96 -34.58
CA GLY A 21 49.96 20.11 -35.90
C GLY A 21 48.71 19.26 -36.21
N GLY A 22 47.60 19.97 -36.48
CA GLY A 22 46.71 19.65 -37.60
C GLY A 22 45.31 19.14 -37.29
N GLY A 23 44.33 20.04 -37.21
CA GLY A 23 42.93 19.72 -37.54
C GLY A 23 42.66 19.81 -39.06
N PRO A 24 41.43 20.07 -39.49
CA PRO A 24 40.29 19.15 -39.53
C PRO A 24 39.75 18.97 -40.96
N ARG A 25 39.00 17.90 -41.27
CA ARG A 25 38.16 17.84 -42.49
C ARG A 25 36.86 17.03 -42.31
N CYS A 26 35.78 17.68 -42.74
CA CYS A 26 34.45 17.15 -43.03
C CYS A 26 34.42 16.26 -44.29
N LEU A 27 33.26 15.63 -44.52
CA LEU A 27 32.64 15.03 -45.73
C LEU A 27 32.32 13.54 -45.50
N ALA A 28 31.05 13.12 -45.36
CA ALA A 28 29.92 13.10 -46.29
C ALA A 28 29.86 11.82 -47.19
N LEU A 29 28.71 11.12 -47.06
CA LEU A 29 27.92 10.44 -48.10
C LEU A 29 28.50 9.25 -48.92
N ARG A 30 27.78 8.10 -48.82
CA ARG A 30 27.26 7.18 -49.89
C ARG A 30 27.22 5.74 -49.33
N SER A 31 26.07 5.09 -49.15
CA SER A 31 25.15 4.50 -50.15
C SER A 31 25.82 3.49 -51.09
N CYS A 32 25.48 2.20 -50.92
CA CYS A 32 25.28 1.25 -52.02
C CYS A 32 24.40 0.07 -51.58
N CYS A 33 23.30 -0.11 -52.32
CA CYS A 33 22.37 -1.23 -52.31
C CYS A 33 22.90 -2.43 -53.12
N ASN A 34 22.21 -3.57 -52.96
CA ASN A 34 21.95 -4.62 -53.96
C ASN A 34 23.14 -5.54 -54.32
N GLN A 35 23.03 -6.84 -54.61
CA GLN A 35 21.90 -7.70 -55.03
C GLN A 35 22.41 -9.18 -55.13
N PHE A 36 21.46 -10.10 -55.38
CA PHE A 36 21.59 -11.54 -55.78
C PHE A 36 21.92 -12.55 -54.67
N GLY A 37 21.28 -13.72 -54.58
CA GLY A 37 20.27 -14.43 -55.38
C GLY A 37 20.21 -15.86 -54.84
N GLN A 38 19.06 -16.33 -54.33
CA GLN A 38 18.18 -17.33 -54.93
C GLN A 38 18.67 -18.82 -54.97
N LEU A 39 17.71 -19.69 -54.57
CA LEU A 39 17.49 -21.11 -54.90
C LEU A 39 18.09 -22.21 -53.99
N SER A 40 17.25 -22.82 -53.15
CA SER A 40 16.61 -24.13 -53.45
C SER A 40 15.99 -24.81 -52.20
N ARG A 41 14.67 -25.06 -52.28
CA ARG A 41 13.88 -26.07 -51.54
C ARG A 41 14.03 -27.45 -52.25
N PRO A 42 13.49 -28.63 -51.81
CA PRO A 42 12.27 -28.85 -50.99
C PRO A 42 12.20 -30.11 -50.07
N GLY A 43 11.03 -30.31 -49.42
CA GLY A 43 10.52 -31.59 -48.88
C GLY A 43 9.61 -31.38 -47.65
N HIS A 44 8.31 -31.14 -47.77
CA HIS A 44 7.13 -32.05 -47.92
C HIS A 44 6.37 -32.37 -46.61
N PHE A 45 5.04 -32.24 -46.72
CA PHE A 45 3.92 -32.26 -45.76
C PHE A 45 3.47 -33.70 -45.37
N PRO A 46 2.58 -33.95 -44.35
CA PRO A 46 1.10 -33.73 -44.36
C PRO A 46 0.50 -33.16 -43.04
N THR A 47 -0.37 -32.14 -43.05
CA THR A 47 -1.86 -32.09 -43.17
C THR A 47 -2.71 -32.72 -42.03
N LYS A 48 -3.53 -31.87 -41.38
CA LYS A 48 -4.99 -32.04 -41.19
C LYS A 48 -5.65 -30.78 -40.59
N ALA A 49 -6.72 -30.32 -41.25
CA ALA A 49 -7.61 -29.23 -40.83
C ALA A 49 -8.84 -29.77 -40.07
N PRO A 50 -9.69 -28.89 -39.52
CA PRO A 50 -11.05 -28.84 -40.08
C PRO A 50 -11.67 -27.44 -40.23
N ARG A 51 -12.58 -27.37 -41.22
CA ARG A 51 -13.47 -26.26 -41.63
C ARG A 51 -14.59 -25.99 -40.62
N ARG A 52 -15.09 -24.74 -40.53
CA ARG A 52 -16.55 -24.46 -40.37
C ARG A 52 -16.99 -23.07 -40.87
N ARG A 53 -17.81 -23.14 -41.93
CA ARG A 53 -18.95 -22.31 -42.42
C ARG A 53 -19.10 -20.84 -42.00
N ARG A 54 -19.00 -19.95 -43.01
CA ARG A 54 -19.69 -18.65 -43.11
C ARG A 54 -21.06 -18.82 -43.78
N LYS A 55 -22.10 -18.14 -43.28
CA LYS A 55 -23.32 -17.80 -44.02
C LYS A 55 -23.24 -16.33 -44.42
N ARG A 56 -23.45 -16.04 -45.72
CA ARG A 56 -23.74 -14.70 -46.26
C ARG A 56 -25.25 -14.63 -46.48
N HIS A 57 -25.85 -13.50 -46.13
CA HIS A 57 -27.00 -12.98 -46.86
C HIS A 57 -26.60 -11.67 -47.53
N GLN A 58 -27.21 -11.45 -48.67
CA GLN A 58 -26.92 -10.50 -49.73
C GLN A 58 -28.24 -9.75 -49.98
N GLN A 59 -28.19 -8.43 -50.15
CA GLN A 59 -29.05 -7.63 -51.05
C GLN A 59 -28.44 -6.21 -51.11
N VAL A 60 -27.84 -5.81 -52.24
CA VAL A 60 -28.41 -5.10 -53.42
C VAL A 60 -28.61 -3.61 -53.11
N LEU A 61 -27.64 -2.74 -53.46
CA LEU A 61 -27.54 -1.93 -54.71
C LEU A 61 -28.62 -0.84 -54.81
N VAL A 62 -28.22 0.45 -54.80
CA VAL A 62 -28.40 1.40 -55.92
C VAL A 62 -27.36 2.55 -55.81
N SER A 63 -26.85 2.89 -56.98
CA SER A 63 -25.81 3.82 -57.43
C SER A 63 -26.05 5.33 -57.25
N GLY A 64 -24.96 6.10 -57.41
CA GLY A 64 -24.98 7.51 -57.86
C GLY A 64 -23.76 8.31 -57.39
N ARG A 65 -22.56 8.08 -57.93
CA ARG A 65 -21.86 8.91 -58.96
C ARG A 65 -21.96 10.43 -58.76
N GLY A 66 -20.79 11.06 -58.59
CA GLY A 66 -20.57 12.50 -58.81
C GLY A 66 -19.31 12.99 -58.10
N GLY A 67 -18.15 12.91 -58.77
CA GLY A 67 -16.89 13.48 -58.30
C GLY A 67 -16.77 14.98 -58.61
N PRO A 68 -15.54 15.52 -58.67
CA PRO A 68 -14.99 16.45 -57.69
C PRO A 68 -14.83 17.87 -58.25
N ASP A 69 -14.55 18.85 -57.39
CA ASP A 69 -13.69 20.00 -57.75
C ASP A 69 -13.18 20.74 -56.50
N THR A 70 -11.86 20.83 -56.40
CA THR A 70 -11.08 21.81 -55.63
C THR A 70 -11.21 23.21 -56.23
N PRO A 71 -11.01 24.31 -55.46
CA PRO A 71 -9.67 24.94 -55.48
C PRO A 71 -9.23 25.66 -54.18
N VAL A 72 -7.91 25.66 -53.98
CA VAL A 72 -7.06 26.64 -53.24
C VAL A 72 -6.92 27.90 -54.13
N PRO A 73 -6.74 29.18 -53.70
CA PRO A 73 -5.78 29.74 -52.70
C PRO A 73 -6.42 30.84 -51.80
N SER A 74 -5.82 31.55 -50.84
CA SER A 74 -4.58 32.34 -50.85
C SER A 74 -4.39 32.97 -49.45
N SER A 75 -3.16 33.13 -48.98
CA SER A 75 -2.78 34.13 -47.95
C SER A 75 -2.87 35.55 -48.53
N PRO A 76 -2.88 36.63 -47.72
CA PRO A 76 -1.61 37.29 -47.44
C PRO A 76 -1.49 38.10 -46.12
N GLN A 77 -0.24 38.54 -45.89
CA GLN A 77 0.20 39.80 -45.25
C GLN A 77 0.46 39.87 -43.73
N ARG A 78 1.78 39.83 -43.44
CA ARG A 78 2.48 40.53 -42.36
C ARG A 78 2.35 42.04 -42.54
N LEU A 79 2.10 42.77 -41.45
CA LEU A 79 2.38 44.20 -41.34
C LEU A 79 3.47 44.44 -40.30
N ALA A 80 4.39 45.31 -40.68
CA ALA A 80 5.57 45.73 -39.95
C ALA A 80 5.31 47.01 -39.15
N CYS A 81 6.28 47.28 -38.27
CA CYS A 81 6.39 48.33 -37.26
C CYS A 81 6.10 49.77 -37.71
N GLY A 82 5.62 50.58 -36.74
CA GLY A 82 5.71 52.04 -36.72
C GLY A 82 6.04 52.55 -35.29
N PRO A 83 6.72 53.71 -35.14
CA PRO A 83 7.42 54.07 -33.90
C PRO A 83 6.73 55.16 -33.06
N GLY A 84 7.08 55.20 -31.77
CA GLY A 84 7.23 56.43 -30.99
C GLY A 84 6.07 56.81 -30.08
N GLU A 85 6.30 56.77 -28.77
CA GLU A 85 5.86 57.83 -27.85
C GLU A 85 6.71 57.83 -26.58
N ARG A 86 7.06 59.04 -26.13
CA ARG A 86 7.98 59.38 -25.05
C ARG A 86 7.20 59.93 -23.85
N LEU A 87 7.76 59.69 -22.65
CA LEU A 87 7.58 60.37 -21.33
C LEU A 87 6.38 59.96 -20.45
N PRO A 88 6.41 60.18 -19.11
CA PRO A 88 7.47 60.75 -18.27
C PRO A 88 7.89 59.88 -17.07
N SER A 89 8.85 60.44 -16.34
CA SER A 89 9.73 59.89 -15.30
C SER A 89 9.14 59.86 -13.87
N ARG A 90 9.66 58.90 -13.07
CA ARG A 90 9.87 58.86 -11.59
C ARG A 90 8.65 58.57 -10.67
N PRO A 91 8.84 58.04 -9.43
CA PRO A 91 10.08 58.05 -8.62
C PRO A 91 10.56 56.69 -8.04
N LEU A 92 11.75 56.79 -7.45
CA LEU A 92 12.59 55.77 -6.81
C LEU A 92 12.02 55.27 -5.47
N VAL A 93 12.10 53.95 -5.23
CA VAL A 93 12.10 53.32 -3.90
C VAL A 93 13.17 52.21 -3.93
N PRO A 94 14.02 52.05 -2.90
CA PRO A 94 15.23 51.24 -3.00
C PRO A 94 14.96 49.75 -2.75
N ALA A 95 15.37 48.91 -3.70
CA ALA A 95 15.47 47.47 -3.51
C ALA A 95 16.89 47.09 -3.06
N THR A 96 17.02 46.58 -1.84
CA THR A 96 18.21 45.88 -1.35
C THR A 96 18.28 44.51 -2.02
N CYS A 97 19.01 44.43 -3.14
CA CYS A 97 19.26 43.18 -3.84
C CYS A 97 20.62 42.61 -3.43
N THR A 98 20.62 41.69 -2.47
CA THR A 98 21.77 40.84 -2.17
C THR A 98 21.88 39.74 -3.24
N ARG A 99 22.92 39.86 -4.08
CA ARG A 99 23.45 38.80 -4.94
C ARG A 99 23.64 37.51 -4.11
N ARG A 100 22.87 36.46 -4.41
CA ARG A 100 23.28 35.07 -4.12
C ARG A 100 23.45 34.32 -5.44
N ARG A 101 24.71 33.97 -5.71
CA ARG A 101 25.11 33.06 -6.78
C ARG A 101 24.45 31.70 -6.56
N LEU A 102 23.79 31.21 -7.61
CA LEU A 102 23.40 29.82 -7.77
C LEU A 102 24.68 28.96 -7.80
N PHE A 103 24.88 28.16 -6.75
CA PHE A 103 25.64 26.93 -6.86
C PHE A 103 24.66 25.78 -7.02
N ARG A 104 24.82 25.10 -8.15
CA ARG A 104 24.21 23.82 -8.50
C ARG A 104 24.98 22.76 -7.70
N LEU A 105 24.32 22.08 -6.78
CA LEU A 105 24.87 20.91 -6.09
C LEU A 105 23.96 19.71 -6.36
N GLU A 106 24.61 18.66 -6.85
CA GLU A 106 24.09 17.34 -7.16
C GLU A 106 23.51 16.68 -5.89
N SER A 107 22.38 16.01 -6.04
CA SER A 107 21.65 15.37 -4.95
C SER A 107 22.05 13.90 -4.85
N ASP A 108 23.09 13.63 -4.06
CA ASP A 108 23.34 12.30 -3.50
C ASP A 108 22.51 12.14 -2.22
N TRP A 109 21.69 11.09 -2.18
CA TRP A 109 20.93 10.67 -1.01
C TRP A 109 21.86 9.92 -0.06
N LEU A 110 22.49 10.64 0.87
CA LEU A 110 23.05 10.02 2.07
C LEU A 110 21.92 9.88 3.10
N ILE A 111 21.70 8.65 3.56
CA ILE A 111 20.84 8.34 4.70
C ILE A 111 21.51 8.92 5.94
N ASP A 112 20.90 9.95 6.53
CA ASP A 112 21.37 10.58 7.76
C ASP A 112 20.83 9.80 8.97
N THR A 113 21.62 8.86 9.48
CA THR A 113 21.40 8.11 10.73
C THR A 113 21.91 8.86 11.97
N CYS A 114 21.86 10.19 11.99
CA CYS A 114 22.32 11.00 13.12
C CYS A 114 21.23 11.93 13.64
N LEU A 115 20.16 11.36 14.19
CA LEU A 115 19.18 12.11 15.00
C LEU A 115 18.89 11.39 16.32
N TRP A 116 19.96 10.96 16.99
CA TRP A 116 20.01 10.74 18.44
C TRP A 116 21.05 11.71 19.00
N ALA A 117 20.57 12.75 19.70
CA ALA A 117 21.25 13.56 20.73
C ALA A 117 20.90 15.05 20.62
N LYS A 118 19.74 15.43 21.16
CA LYS A 118 19.56 16.66 21.97
C LYS A 118 18.12 16.75 22.44
N ILE A 119 17.80 15.99 23.47
CA ILE A 119 16.80 16.41 24.44
C ILE A 119 17.59 16.63 25.72
N GLU A 120 17.75 17.91 26.07
CA GLU A 120 18.38 18.33 27.31
C GLU A 120 17.65 17.70 28.48
N ALA A 121 18.38 16.85 29.20
CA ALA A 121 18.00 16.40 30.52
C ALA A 121 18.09 17.59 31.48
N SER A 122 16.97 17.94 32.10
CA SER A 122 16.97 18.64 33.38
C SER A 122 15.71 18.27 34.18
N ALA A 123 15.97 17.54 35.28
CA ALA A 123 15.20 17.48 36.52
C ALA A 123 13.76 16.96 36.49
N LEU A 124 13.62 15.63 36.52
CA LEU A 124 12.93 14.87 37.58
C LEU A 124 13.04 13.39 37.22
N VAL A 125 14.15 12.80 37.64
CA VAL A 125 14.39 11.35 37.58
C VAL A 125 13.35 10.70 38.50
N ASN A 126 12.27 10.18 37.92
CA ASN A 126 11.34 9.32 38.63
C ASN A 126 11.89 7.89 38.51
N GLU A 127 12.67 7.46 39.51
CA GLU A 127 13.27 6.12 39.60
C GLU A 127 12.24 4.96 39.64
N HIS A 128 10.94 5.28 39.57
CA HIS A 128 9.87 4.30 39.37
C HIS A 128 9.65 3.86 37.91
N PHE A 129 10.37 4.43 36.94
CA PHE A 129 10.09 4.22 35.51
C PHE A 129 10.46 2.83 34.97
N SER A 130 11.38 2.10 35.61
CA SER A 130 11.98 0.89 35.00
C SER A 130 11.60 -0.44 35.66
N ALA A 131 11.22 -0.47 36.94
CA ALA A 131 11.00 -1.74 37.66
C ALA A 131 9.55 -2.28 37.52
N THR A 132 8.55 -1.40 37.47
CA THR A 132 7.14 -1.81 37.36
C THR A 132 6.67 -1.98 35.92
N PHE A 133 7.34 -1.34 34.96
CA PHE A 133 6.93 -1.32 33.54
C PHE A 133 7.29 -2.61 32.77
N MET A 134 8.34 -3.33 33.19
CA MET A 134 8.83 -4.55 32.52
C MET A 134 8.20 -5.85 33.04
N ASN A 135 7.47 -5.80 34.16
CA ASN A 135 6.79 -6.95 34.74
C ASN A 135 5.27 -6.82 34.58
N SER A 136 4.74 -7.43 33.52
CA SER A 136 3.32 -7.85 33.40
C SER A 136 2.20 -6.89 32.93
N PRO A 137 2.40 -5.69 32.33
CA PRO A 137 1.27 -4.92 31.81
C PRO A 137 0.77 -5.36 30.41
N TRP A 138 1.57 -6.14 29.67
CA TRP A 138 1.26 -6.55 28.28
C TRP A 138 0.93 -8.04 28.13
N GLN A 139 0.64 -8.72 29.23
CA GLN A 139 0.21 -10.12 29.19
C GLN A 139 -1.31 -10.19 29.03
N ARG A 140 -1.80 -11.01 28.10
CA ARG A 140 -3.23 -11.24 27.90
C ARG A 140 -3.86 -11.81 29.18
N ARG A 141 -4.91 -11.16 29.67
CA ARG A 141 -5.68 -11.55 30.85
C ARG A 141 -6.92 -12.38 30.48
N ARG A 142 -7.43 -12.22 29.27
CA ARG A 142 -8.58 -12.94 28.71
C ARG A 142 -8.41 -13.21 27.22
N GLN A 143 -9.28 -14.01 26.60
CA GLN A 143 -9.26 -14.15 25.13
C GLN A 143 -9.85 -12.89 24.47
N PRO A 144 -9.38 -12.49 23.28
CA PRO A 144 -9.95 -11.36 22.53
C PRO A 144 -11.45 -11.53 22.21
N ASP A 145 -11.91 -12.78 22.05
CA ASP A 145 -13.30 -13.09 21.75
C ASP A 145 -14.24 -12.91 22.96
N ASP A 146 -13.70 -12.99 24.19
CA ASP A 146 -14.46 -12.79 25.43
C ASP A 146 -14.79 -11.31 25.69
N VAL A 147 -14.17 -10.39 24.95
CA VAL A 147 -14.44 -8.94 25.06
C VAL A 147 -15.89 -8.64 24.61
N PRO A 148 -16.73 -8.02 25.47
CA PRO A 148 -18.09 -7.68 25.08
C PRO A 148 -18.12 -6.73 23.88
N THR A 149 -18.88 -7.07 22.84
CA THR A 149 -19.00 -6.26 21.61
C THR A 149 -19.33 -4.78 21.87
N PRO A 150 -20.21 -4.41 22.83
CA PRO A 150 -20.46 -3.00 23.13
C PRO A 150 -19.21 -2.23 23.59
N VAL A 151 -18.32 -2.88 24.35
CA VAL A 151 -17.07 -2.27 24.85
C VAL A 151 -16.10 -2.06 23.68
N ALA A 152 -15.93 -3.07 22.83
CA ALA A 152 -15.09 -2.97 21.64
C ALA A 152 -15.57 -1.88 20.67
N VAL A 153 -16.89 -1.73 20.49
CA VAL A 153 -17.47 -0.68 19.65
C VAL A 153 -17.22 0.71 20.25
N ALA A 154 -17.37 0.88 21.57
CA ALA A 154 -17.13 2.15 22.23
C ALA A 154 -15.66 2.61 22.09
N VAL A 155 -14.70 1.69 22.27
CA VAL A 155 -13.27 1.98 22.07
C VAL A 155 -12.96 2.27 20.61
N SER A 156 -13.51 1.50 19.67
CA SER A 156 -13.31 1.75 18.23
C SER A 156 -13.81 3.14 17.83
N ASP A 157 -14.96 3.57 18.36
CA ASP A 157 -15.48 4.92 18.10
C ASP A 157 -14.62 6.00 18.77
N PHE A 158 -14.18 5.78 20.01
CA PHE A 158 -13.27 6.69 20.71
C PHE A 158 -11.95 6.89 19.94
N CYS A 159 -11.31 5.80 19.49
CA CYS A 159 -10.09 5.84 18.69
C CYS A 159 -10.30 6.56 17.35
N ARG A 160 -11.48 6.41 16.74
CA ARG A 160 -11.86 7.15 15.52
C ARG A 160 -11.96 8.66 15.80
N ARG A 161 -12.58 9.07 16.91
CA ARG A 161 -12.65 10.48 17.33
C ARG A 161 -11.25 11.03 17.64
N ALA A 162 -10.37 10.22 18.21
CA ALA A 162 -8.99 10.57 18.52
C ALA A 162 -8.02 10.47 17.31
N LYS A 163 -8.53 10.43 16.08
CA LYS A 163 -7.74 10.38 14.81
C LYS A 163 -6.81 9.17 14.66
N ALA A 164 -7.08 8.06 15.34
CA ALA A 164 -6.33 6.81 15.23
C ALA A 164 -7.27 5.60 15.08
N PRO A 165 -8.02 5.50 13.97
CA PRO A 165 -8.98 4.41 13.78
C PRO A 165 -8.28 3.05 13.72
N ALA A 166 -8.77 2.08 14.49
CA ALA A 166 -8.24 0.72 14.54
C ALA A 166 -9.32 -0.32 14.16
N PRO A 167 -8.95 -1.42 13.49
CA PRO A 167 -9.86 -2.51 13.16
C PRO A 167 -10.35 -3.24 14.43
N ALA A 168 -11.57 -3.76 14.39
CA ALA A 168 -12.18 -4.50 15.49
C ALA A 168 -11.33 -5.62 16.13
N PRO A 169 -10.59 -6.47 15.37
CA PRO A 169 -9.69 -7.45 15.97
C PRO A 169 -8.59 -6.82 16.84
N GLU A 170 -7.97 -5.73 16.39
CA GLU A 170 -6.91 -5.05 17.13
C GLU A 170 -7.44 -4.39 18.42
N VAL A 171 -8.65 -3.84 18.38
CA VAL A 171 -9.31 -3.31 19.58
C VAL A 171 -9.56 -4.42 20.60
N ARG A 172 -9.99 -5.60 20.15
CA ARG A 172 -10.21 -6.75 21.02
C ARG A 172 -8.91 -7.30 21.61
N GLU A 173 -7.84 -7.33 20.82
CA GLU A 173 -6.51 -7.73 21.29
C GLU A 173 -5.96 -6.78 22.35
N ALA A 174 -6.14 -5.46 22.17
CA ALA A 174 -5.76 -4.48 23.18
C ALA A 174 -6.56 -4.67 24.48
N LEU A 175 -7.88 -4.79 24.37
CA LEU A 175 -8.76 -4.98 25.53
C LEU A 175 -8.55 -6.33 26.24
N ALA A 176 -8.00 -7.33 25.56
CA ALA A 176 -7.64 -8.61 26.15
C ALA A 176 -6.51 -8.49 27.21
N LEU A 177 -5.78 -7.37 27.24
CA LEU A 177 -4.78 -7.07 28.28
C LEU A 177 -5.42 -6.65 29.61
N LEU A 178 -6.69 -6.24 29.60
CA LEU A 178 -7.43 -5.82 30.79
C LEU A 178 -8.24 -6.98 31.37
N ALA A 179 -8.55 -6.94 32.67
CA ALA A 179 -9.49 -7.88 33.27
C ALA A 179 -10.94 -7.49 32.91
N GLU A 180 -11.88 -8.44 32.94
CA GLU A 180 -13.31 -8.15 32.68
C GLU A 180 -13.87 -7.10 33.64
N ALA A 181 -13.32 -7.05 34.85
CA ALA A 181 -13.65 -6.04 35.85
C ALA A 181 -13.35 -4.62 35.38
N ASP A 182 -12.39 -4.38 34.47
CA ASP A 182 -12.03 -3.03 34.03
C ASP A 182 -12.95 -2.48 32.92
N ASP A 183 -13.89 -3.29 32.39
CA ASP A 183 -14.75 -2.90 31.27
C ASP A 183 -15.64 -1.67 31.59
N PHE A 184 -16.00 -1.46 32.87
CA PHE A 184 -16.73 -0.26 33.27
C PHE A 184 -15.86 1.00 33.19
N ARG A 185 -14.56 0.89 33.49
CA ARG A 185 -13.59 1.99 33.39
C ARG A 185 -13.32 2.34 31.93
N VAL A 186 -13.25 1.32 31.07
CA VAL A 186 -13.17 1.50 29.62
C VAL A 186 -14.36 2.32 29.12
N ARG A 187 -15.59 1.95 29.51
CA ARG A 187 -16.80 2.69 29.10
C ARG A 187 -16.79 4.14 29.58
N ALA A 188 -16.51 4.35 30.86
CA ALA A 188 -16.45 5.69 31.45
C ALA A 188 -15.44 6.61 30.73
N LEU A 189 -14.30 6.06 30.31
CA LEU A 189 -13.30 6.79 29.52
C LEU A 189 -13.79 7.06 28.09
N THR A 190 -14.42 6.08 27.43
CA THR A 190 -14.86 6.18 26.04
C THR A 190 -16.13 7.00 25.83
N ASP A 191 -16.91 7.25 26.88
CA ASP A 191 -18.11 8.10 26.83
C ASP A 191 -17.74 9.59 26.69
N GLY A 192 -16.52 9.98 27.07
CA GLY A 192 -15.99 11.34 26.93
C GLY A 192 -15.39 11.66 25.55
N GLU A 193 -15.07 12.93 25.35
CA GLU A 193 -14.28 13.39 24.20
C GLU A 193 -12.77 13.15 24.45
N PRO A 194 -12.00 12.66 23.48
CA PRO A 194 -10.56 12.46 23.67
C PRO A 194 -9.83 13.79 23.85
N GLU A 195 -9.23 14.00 25.02
CA GLU A 195 -8.49 15.22 25.35
C GLU A 195 -7.24 15.44 24.46
N VAL A 196 -6.66 14.35 23.95
CA VAL A 196 -5.42 14.36 23.17
C VAL A 196 -5.56 13.43 21.97
N SER A 197 -4.90 13.77 20.85
CA SER A 197 -4.81 12.95 19.63
C SER A 197 -3.36 12.87 19.18
N PRO A 198 -2.86 11.75 18.62
CA PRO A 198 -3.58 10.51 18.30
C PRO A 198 -3.65 9.52 19.48
N LEU A 199 -4.79 8.84 19.69
CA LEU A 199 -4.93 7.77 20.70
C LEU A 199 -5.48 6.48 20.08
N GLY A 200 -4.62 5.48 19.93
CA GLY A 200 -4.98 4.13 19.49
C GLY A 200 -5.50 3.23 20.63
N PRO A 201 -5.94 1.99 20.33
CA PRO A 201 -6.55 1.11 21.33
C PRO A 201 -5.57 0.69 22.45
N PHE A 202 -4.29 0.52 22.13
CA PHE A 202 -3.27 0.22 23.14
C PHE A 202 -2.91 1.44 24.01
N ALA A 203 -3.04 2.65 23.47
CA ALA A 203 -2.91 3.89 24.24
C ALA A 203 -4.04 4.03 25.27
N VAL A 204 -5.27 3.61 24.93
CA VAL A 204 -6.41 3.56 25.87
C VAL A 204 -6.13 2.63 27.04
N VAL A 205 -5.55 1.44 26.78
CA VAL A 205 -5.16 0.50 27.83
C VAL A 205 -4.06 1.09 28.73
N ASP A 206 -3.07 1.77 28.14
CA ASP A 206 -2.00 2.44 28.89
C ASP A 206 -2.54 3.55 29.81
N ILE A 207 -3.53 4.32 29.35
CA ILE A 207 -4.23 5.32 30.15
C ILE A 207 -4.98 4.67 31.32
N LEU A 208 -5.67 3.56 31.08
CA LEU A 208 -6.37 2.81 32.13
C LEU A 208 -5.41 2.18 33.15
N ASN A 209 -4.17 1.91 32.76
CA ASN A 209 -3.10 1.48 33.65
C ASN A 209 -2.42 2.64 34.41
N GLY A 210 -2.87 3.88 34.22
CA GLY A 210 -2.44 5.06 34.98
C GLY A 210 -1.47 5.99 34.24
N THR A 211 -1.19 5.75 32.96
CA THR A 211 -0.38 6.67 32.15
C THR A 211 -1.18 7.92 31.78
N GLN A 212 -0.56 9.10 31.83
CA GLN A 212 -1.24 10.33 31.41
C GLN A 212 -1.58 10.32 29.91
N PRO A 213 -2.74 10.86 29.49
CA PRO A 213 -3.17 10.87 28.09
C PRO A 213 -2.17 11.53 27.12
N SER A 214 -1.47 12.57 27.55
CA SER A 214 -0.43 13.26 26.78
C SER A 214 0.76 12.36 26.45
N VAL A 215 1.22 11.57 27.42
CA VAL A 215 2.33 10.62 27.27
C VAL A 215 1.91 9.44 26.39
N ALA A 216 0.68 8.95 26.57
CA ALA A 216 0.14 7.88 25.74
C ALA A 216 0.01 8.31 24.26
N ALA A 217 -0.42 9.55 23.99
CA ALA A 217 -0.45 10.10 22.64
C ALA A 217 0.95 10.24 22.03
N GLN A 218 1.95 10.67 22.82
CA GLN A 218 3.33 10.73 22.36
C GLN A 218 3.89 9.33 22.02
N ARG A 219 3.60 8.33 22.87
CA ARG A 219 3.96 6.92 22.62
C ARG A 219 3.30 6.38 21.36
N GLN A 220 2.04 6.72 21.11
CA GLN A 220 1.35 6.38 19.88
C GLN A 220 2.01 7.03 18.66
N ALA A 221 2.34 8.32 18.75
CA ALA A 221 2.96 9.07 17.66
C ALA A 221 4.37 8.57 17.30
N CYS A 222 5.13 8.06 18.28
CA CYS A 222 6.46 7.49 18.04
C CYS A 222 6.46 5.99 17.69
N GLY A 223 5.28 5.35 17.56
CA GLY A 223 5.17 3.94 17.20
C GLY A 223 5.54 2.97 18.33
N PHE A 224 5.61 3.43 19.59
CA PHE A 224 6.01 2.60 20.74
C PHE A 224 5.15 1.34 20.90
N TYR A 225 3.83 1.47 20.72
CA TYR A 225 2.90 0.36 20.90
C TYR A 225 3.01 -0.73 19.83
N GLU A 226 3.48 -0.40 18.62
CA GLU A 226 3.75 -1.38 17.57
C GLU A 226 4.94 -2.27 17.97
N VAL A 227 6.01 -1.65 18.46
CA VAL A 227 7.20 -2.35 18.96
C VAL A 227 6.88 -3.18 20.20
N ALA A 228 6.09 -2.64 21.14
CA ALA A 228 5.68 -3.37 22.33
C ALA A 228 4.86 -4.62 21.99
N ARG A 229 3.98 -4.54 20.98
CA ARG A 229 3.19 -5.67 20.49
C ARG A 229 4.07 -6.77 19.89
N GLU A 230 5.06 -6.40 19.08
CA GLU A 230 5.99 -7.36 18.48
C GLU A 230 6.83 -8.07 19.55
N LEU A 231 7.32 -7.34 20.55
CA LEU A 231 8.07 -7.93 21.65
C LEU A 231 7.20 -8.87 22.50
N ALA A 232 5.94 -8.52 22.74
CA ALA A 232 4.99 -9.40 23.43
C ALA A 232 4.73 -10.68 22.63
N HIS A 233 4.56 -10.58 21.31
CA HIS A 233 4.36 -11.74 20.43
C HIS A 233 5.59 -12.67 20.42
N VAL A 234 6.80 -12.11 20.39
CA VAL A 234 8.05 -12.90 20.48
C VAL A 234 8.15 -13.59 21.85
N ARG A 235 7.71 -12.95 22.93
CA ARG A 235 7.70 -13.56 24.26
C ARG A 235 6.68 -14.69 24.38
N ASP A 236 5.49 -14.52 23.82
CA ASP A 236 4.46 -15.57 23.79
C ASP A 236 4.93 -16.78 22.97
N GLN A 237 5.63 -16.57 21.85
CA GLN A 237 6.22 -17.66 21.07
C GLN A 237 7.38 -18.37 21.78
N LYS A 238 8.14 -17.65 22.62
CA LYS A 238 9.30 -18.19 23.35
C LYS A 238 8.92 -18.83 24.69
N THR A 239 7.71 -18.59 25.19
CA THR A 239 7.21 -19.21 26.42
C THR A 239 6.65 -20.60 26.06
N PRO A 240 7.26 -21.70 26.50
CA PRO A 240 6.75 -23.04 26.22
C PRO A 240 5.36 -23.22 26.83
N PRO A 241 4.45 -23.99 26.20
CA PRO A 241 3.17 -24.31 26.79
C PRO A 241 3.38 -24.97 28.16
N PRO A 242 2.57 -24.66 29.18
CA PRO A 242 2.63 -25.39 30.44
C PRO A 242 2.45 -26.88 30.14
N ALA A 243 3.39 -27.68 30.64
CA ALA A 243 3.41 -29.13 30.42
C ALA A 243 2.04 -29.73 30.79
N PRO A 244 1.52 -30.69 30.00
CA PRO A 244 0.34 -31.44 30.41
C PRO A 244 0.63 -32.10 31.75
N ALA A 245 -0.30 -31.96 32.69
CA ALA A 245 -0.23 -32.65 33.97
C ALA A 245 0.01 -34.16 33.72
N PRO A 246 0.93 -34.80 34.46
CA PRO A 246 1.19 -36.22 34.28
C PRO A 246 -0.06 -37.03 34.64
N ALA A 247 -0.56 -37.78 33.67
CA ALA A 247 -1.46 -38.89 33.90
C ALA A 247 -0.63 -40.09 34.39
N GLU A 248 -0.94 -40.57 35.58
CA GLU A 248 -0.63 -41.92 36.06
C GLU A 248 -1.90 -42.48 36.75
N PRO A 249 -2.05 -43.80 36.93
CA PRO A 249 -2.50 -44.74 35.91
C PRO A 249 -3.83 -45.39 36.30
N SER A 250 -4.47 -46.00 35.31
CA SER A 250 -5.61 -46.92 35.43
C SER A 250 -5.44 -47.95 36.55
N LEU A 251 -6.32 -47.90 37.57
CA LEU A 251 -6.60 -49.04 38.44
C LEU A 251 -8.01 -49.55 38.19
N THR A 252 -8.04 -50.73 37.58
CA THR A 252 -9.18 -51.55 37.23
C THR A 252 -9.90 -52.04 38.49
N PHE A 253 -11.23 -51.87 38.50
CA PHE A 253 -12.13 -52.36 39.54
C PHE A 253 -12.32 -53.89 39.48
N ALA A 254 -12.23 -54.56 40.64
CA ALA A 254 -12.85 -55.85 40.94
C ALA A 254 -13.18 -55.91 42.46
N PRO A 255 -14.20 -56.69 42.89
CA PRO A 255 -15.21 -56.25 43.86
C PRO A 255 -14.92 -56.61 45.33
N PRO A 256 -15.54 -55.93 46.32
CA PRO A 256 -15.42 -56.31 47.72
C PRO A 256 -16.51 -57.31 48.17
N PRO A 257 -16.22 -58.13 49.21
CA PRO A 257 -17.15 -59.07 49.83
C PRO A 257 -18.09 -58.42 50.87
N ALA A 258 -19.08 -59.22 51.27
CA ALA A 258 -20.28 -58.87 52.04
C ALA A 258 -20.10 -58.72 53.56
N MET A 259 -20.99 -57.90 54.15
CA MET A 259 -21.63 -58.00 55.48
C MET A 259 -20.70 -57.86 56.73
N ASP A 260 -21.08 -57.27 57.88
CA ASP A 260 -22.38 -56.90 58.44
C ASP A 260 -22.23 -56.06 59.75
N VAL A 261 -23.28 -55.31 60.12
CA VAL A 261 -23.71 -54.76 61.46
C VAL A 261 -22.70 -53.97 62.36
N SER A 262 -23.03 -52.87 63.08
CA SER A 262 -24.29 -52.41 63.68
C SER A 262 -24.16 -50.98 64.31
N ALA A 263 -25.31 -50.26 64.33
CA ALA A 263 -25.82 -49.26 65.30
C ALA A 263 -24.99 -47.98 65.65
N GLY A 264 -25.53 -46.75 65.68
CA GLY A 264 -26.88 -46.21 65.43
C GLY A 264 -27.01 -44.73 65.86
N LYS A 265 -28.01 -44.02 65.27
CA LYS A 265 -28.65 -42.71 65.64
C LYS A 265 -27.74 -41.45 65.64
N LYS A 266 -28.12 -40.25 65.17
CA LYS A 266 -29.43 -39.62 64.90
C LYS A 266 -29.21 -38.31 64.09
N GLY A 267 -30.10 -38.02 63.11
CA GLY A 267 -30.61 -36.66 62.81
C GLY A 267 -30.07 -35.88 61.59
N GLY A 268 -30.96 -35.51 60.65
CA GLY A 268 -30.83 -34.24 59.91
C GLY A 268 -31.08 -34.21 58.39
N LYS A 269 -32.35 -34.35 57.98
CA LYS A 269 -33.06 -33.80 56.79
C LYS A 269 -32.30 -33.37 55.50
N ALA A 270 -32.67 -34.08 54.43
CA ALA A 270 -32.86 -33.71 53.02
C ALA A 270 -33.10 -32.23 52.67
N ALA A 271 -32.49 -31.77 51.55
CA ALA A 271 -33.14 -31.04 50.44
C ALA A 271 -32.06 -30.46 49.49
N LYS A 272 -31.77 -31.12 48.36
CA LYS A 272 -30.97 -30.52 47.27
C LYS A 272 -31.23 -31.13 45.89
N GLU A 273 -32.49 -31.46 45.59
CA GLU A 273 -32.91 -31.87 44.23
C GLU A 273 -33.98 -30.94 43.61
N ASP A 274 -34.43 -29.89 44.29
CA ASP A 274 -35.50 -28.99 43.82
C ASP A 274 -35.02 -27.63 43.22
N LEU A 275 -33.73 -27.45 42.91
CA LEU A 275 -33.22 -26.16 42.39
C LEU A 275 -32.79 -26.17 40.92
N GLU A 276 -32.71 -27.33 40.27
CA GLU A 276 -32.31 -27.43 38.85
C GLU A 276 -33.51 -27.44 37.88
N ALA A 277 -34.74 -27.48 38.40
CA ALA A 277 -35.96 -27.42 37.59
C ALA A 277 -36.46 -25.99 37.29
N THR A 278 -35.95 -24.95 37.95
CA THR A 278 -36.51 -23.58 37.89
C THR A 278 -35.84 -22.58 36.94
N VAL A 279 -34.84 -23.00 36.15
CA VAL A 279 -34.15 -22.10 35.19
C VAL A 279 -34.44 -22.44 33.73
N LYS A 280 -34.70 -23.72 33.41
CA LYS A 280 -35.03 -24.16 32.04
C LYS A 280 -36.50 -23.89 31.64
N GLU A 281 -37.37 -23.55 32.58
CA GLU A 281 -38.77 -23.18 32.31
C GLU A 281 -39.00 -21.67 32.07
N ARG A 282 -37.97 -20.83 32.25
CA ARG A 282 -38.08 -19.36 32.18
C ARG A 282 -37.73 -18.74 30.82
N ILE A 283 -37.26 -19.53 29.84
CA ILE A 283 -36.81 -19.07 28.52
C ILE A 283 -37.51 -19.87 27.41
N ALA A 284 -38.84 -19.96 27.48
CA ALA A 284 -39.66 -20.48 26.39
C ALA A 284 -40.74 -19.45 26.02
N PRO A 285 -40.71 -18.86 24.81
CA PRO A 285 -41.73 -17.92 24.39
C PRO A 285 -43.06 -18.65 24.13
N ARG A 286 -44.03 -18.47 25.03
CA ARG A 286 -45.40 -18.99 24.92
C ARG A 286 -46.12 -18.38 23.71
N LYS A 287 -46.51 -19.24 22.76
CA LYS A 287 -47.52 -18.98 21.72
C LYS A 287 -48.85 -18.60 22.39
N ARG A 288 -49.46 -17.48 21.97
CA ARG A 288 -50.88 -17.19 22.21
C ARG A 288 -51.67 -17.56 20.95
N ALA A 289 -52.65 -18.43 21.11
CA ALA A 289 -53.73 -18.68 20.18
C ALA A 289 -54.96 -17.84 20.60
N PRO A 290 -55.91 -17.56 19.68
CA PRO A 290 -56.93 -16.53 19.82
C PRO A 290 -58.11 -17.02 20.68
N THR A 291 -58.84 -16.09 21.28
CA THR A 291 -60.14 -16.37 21.91
C THR A 291 -61.12 -15.31 21.44
N GLU A 292 -62.19 -15.77 20.83
CA GLU A 292 -63.35 -15.01 20.35
C GLU A 292 -64.30 -14.67 21.51
N ASP A 293 -65.04 -13.57 21.31
CA ASP A 293 -66.33 -13.15 21.89
C ASP A 293 -66.44 -13.02 23.43
N THR A 294 -67.16 -12.07 24.04
CA THR A 294 -68.46 -11.49 23.68
C THR A 294 -68.75 -10.20 24.50
N LEU A 295 -69.34 -9.19 23.84
CA LEU A 295 -70.27 -8.14 24.31
C LEU A 295 -69.92 -7.13 25.43
N GLY A 296 -70.11 -5.83 25.11
CA GLY A 296 -70.47 -4.78 26.08
C GLY A 296 -70.05 -3.36 25.71
N SER A 297 -70.81 -2.70 24.81
CA SER A 297 -70.79 -1.22 24.63
C SER A 297 -71.60 -0.54 25.75
N PRO A 298 -71.42 0.78 26.07
CA PRO A 298 -71.84 1.84 25.16
C PRO A 298 -71.07 3.19 25.16
N ALA A 299 -71.26 3.90 24.04
CA ALA A 299 -71.44 5.34 23.82
C ALA A 299 -70.32 6.38 24.04
N ASP A 300 -70.06 7.08 22.92
CA ASP A 300 -69.76 8.51 22.70
C ASP A 300 -68.46 9.14 23.22
N PHE A 301 -67.62 9.63 22.29
CA PHE A 301 -67.31 11.06 22.07
C PHE A 301 -66.27 11.24 20.93
N ALA A 302 -66.64 12.08 19.93
CA ALA A 302 -65.85 12.96 19.03
C ALA A 302 -64.56 12.40 18.34
N GLU A 303 -64.50 12.23 17.01
CA GLU A 303 -64.34 13.22 15.92
C GLU A 303 -62.92 13.87 15.85
N GLU A 304 -62.28 13.76 14.66
CA GLU A 304 -61.02 14.39 14.14
C GLU A 304 -59.90 13.40 13.65
N PRO A 305 -59.13 13.75 12.59
CA PRO A 305 -59.22 13.02 11.33
C PRO A 305 -58.05 12.07 11.01
N ALA A 306 -58.33 11.15 10.08
CA ALA A 306 -57.44 10.16 9.54
C ALA A 306 -56.22 10.77 8.82
N LEU A 307 -55.10 10.88 9.53
CA LEU A 307 -53.78 10.93 8.89
C LEU A 307 -53.53 9.57 8.25
N SER A 308 -53.69 9.52 6.92
CA SER A 308 -53.34 8.42 6.04
C SER A 308 -51.95 7.89 6.40
N ARG A 309 -51.93 6.77 7.15
CA ARG A 309 -50.74 5.95 7.39
C ARG A 309 -50.20 5.53 6.02
N ARG A 310 -49.21 6.27 5.52
CA ARG A 310 -48.32 5.78 4.47
C ARG A 310 -47.78 4.44 4.94
N ASP A 311 -48.05 3.39 4.19
CA ASP A 311 -47.48 2.05 4.36
C ASP A 311 -45.96 2.13 4.19
N LEU A 312 -45.28 2.52 5.26
CA LEU A 312 -43.84 2.34 5.39
C LEU A 312 -43.59 0.85 5.65
N PRO A 313 -42.68 0.21 4.89
CA PRO A 313 -42.37 -1.20 5.08
C PRO A 313 -41.88 -1.43 6.52
N ARG A 314 -42.42 -2.48 7.17
CA ARG A 314 -42.13 -2.82 8.56
C ARG A 314 -40.62 -2.85 8.81
N PRO A 315 -40.11 -2.20 9.87
CA PRO A 315 -38.68 -2.16 10.16
C PRO A 315 -38.19 -3.58 10.47
N ARG A 316 -37.44 -4.16 9.51
CA ARG A 316 -36.74 -5.42 9.69
C ARG A 316 -35.46 -5.15 10.47
N GLY A 317 -35.35 -5.68 11.69
CA GLY A 317 -34.10 -6.03 12.38
C GLY A 317 -33.08 -4.91 12.63
N ARG A 318 -32.61 -4.78 13.87
CA ARG A 318 -31.46 -3.93 14.23
C ARG A 318 -30.30 -4.16 13.22
N PHE A 319 -29.83 -3.08 12.59
CA PHE A 319 -28.67 -2.99 11.70
C PHE A 319 -28.85 -3.08 10.16
N THR A 320 -30.03 -2.90 9.59
CA THR A 320 -30.06 -2.43 8.19
C THR A 320 -29.62 -0.96 8.17
N ARG A 321 -28.34 -0.70 7.90
CA ARG A 321 -27.86 0.64 7.54
C ARG A 321 -28.63 1.06 6.29
N VAL A 322 -29.69 1.84 6.47
CA VAL A 322 -30.37 2.48 5.35
C VAL A 322 -29.35 3.46 4.78
N GLU A 323 -28.83 3.18 3.58
CA GLU A 323 -27.95 4.11 2.88
C GLU A 323 -28.67 5.46 2.80
N ALA A 324 -27.95 6.53 3.14
CA ALA A 324 -28.52 7.87 3.04
C ALA A 324 -29.04 8.09 1.62
N PRO A 325 -30.23 8.71 1.46
CA PRO A 325 -30.80 8.92 0.14
C PRO A 325 -29.82 9.70 -0.73
N ARG A 326 -29.46 9.11 -1.88
CA ARG A 326 -28.55 9.73 -2.84
C ARG A 326 -29.25 10.92 -3.51
N ALA A 327 -28.54 12.03 -3.58
CA ALA A 327 -28.96 13.25 -4.26
C ALA A 327 -29.14 13.04 -5.76
N SER A 328 -29.89 13.92 -6.41
CA SER A 328 -30.23 13.77 -7.83
C SER A 328 -29.08 14.18 -8.75
N PHE A 329 -28.98 13.57 -9.94
CA PHE A 329 -27.99 13.97 -10.96
C PHE A 329 -28.09 15.46 -11.34
N MET A 330 -29.30 16.02 -11.28
CA MET A 330 -29.57 17.43 -11.59
C MET A 330 -28.90 18.40 -10.62
N GLU A 331 -28.53 17.98 -9.41
CA GLU A 331 -27.78 18.82 -8.49
C GLU A 331 -26.32 18.97 -8.94
N LEU A 332 -25.74 17.94 -9.54
CA LEU A 332 -24.38 17.97 -10.07
C LEU A 332 -24.26 18.84 -11.31
N THR A 333 -25.27 18.90 -12.17
CA THR A 333 -25.24 19.72 -13.40
C THR A 333 -25.50 21.20 -13.15
N ARG A 334 -26.12 21.56 -12.03
CA ARG A 334 -26.36 22.96 -11.66
C ARG A 334 -25.07 23.67 -11.24
N LEU A 335 -25.07 25.00 -11.34
CA LEU A 335 -23.96 25.84 -10.87
C LEU A 335 -23.65 25.64 -9.38
N THR A 336 -24.65 25.28 -8.57
CA THR A 336 -24.48 24.92 -7.15
C THR A 336 -23.70 23.62 -6.96
N GLY A 337 -23.69 22.73 -7.96
CA GLY A 337 -22.94 21.47 -7.96
C GLY A 337 -21.45 21.66 -8.25
N LYS A 338 -21.06 22.72 -8.97
CA LYS A 338 -19.67 23.03 -9.29
C LYS A 338 -18.72 23.00 -8.08
N PRO A 339 -18.97 23.73 -6.98
CA PRO A 339 -18.07 23.70 -5.81
C PRO A 339 -18.02 22.32 -5.14
N VAL A 340 -19.09 21.51 -5.25
CA VAL A 340 -19.11 20.13 -4.73
C VAL A 340 -18.20 19.24 -5.56
N VAL A 341 -18.24 19.38 -6.88
CA VAL A 341 -17.37 18.63 -7.81
C VAL A 341 -15.91 19.07 -7.66
N GLU A 342 -15.64 20.37 -7.52
CA GLU A 342 -14.29 20.90 -7.27
C GLU A 342 -13.71 20.37 -5.95
N ALA A 343 -14.48 20.43 -4.86
CA ALA A 343 -14.03 19.89 -3.57
C ALA A 343 -13.77 18.38 -3.63
N ALA A 344 -14.61 17.63 -4.36
CA ALA A 344 -14.39 16.20 -4.58
C ALA A 344 -13.17 15.94 -5.48
N MET A 345 -12.91 16.80 -6.47
CA MET A 345 -11.76 16.72 -7.37
C MET A 345 -10.45 17.01 -6.63
N GLU A 346 -10.44 17.89 -5.64
CA GLU A 346 -9.26 18.12 -4.78
C GLU A 346 -8.89 16.86 -3.99
N ALA A 347 -9.88 16.19 -3.40
CA ALA A 347 -9.68 14.95 -2.64
C ALA A 347 -9.41 13.72 -3.51
N ALA A 348 -9.86 13.71 -4.76
CA ALA A 348 -9.70 12.58 -5.67
C ALA A 348 -8.44 12.72 -6.54
N ASP A 349 -7.70 11.63 -6.64
CA ASP A 349 -6.50 11.53 -7.46
C ASP A 349 -6.81 11.50 -8.96
N HIS A 350 -7.78 10.67 -9.33
CA HIS A 350 -8.17 10.44 -10.73
C HIS A 350 -9.69 10.26 -10.87
N ARG A 351 -10.19 10.30 -12.11
CA ARG A 351 -11.63 10.26 -12.45
C ARG A 351 -12.36 9.03 -11.91
N PHE A 352 -11.70 7.87 -11.85
CA PHE A 352 -12.30 6.67 -11.24
C PHE A 352 -12.47 6.78 -9.72
N ALA A 353 -11.58 7.48 -9.01
CA ALA A 353 -11.74 7.77 -7.59
C ALA A 353 -12.83 8.80 -7.37
N LEU A 354 -12.86 9.84 -8.22
CA LEU A 354 -13.91 10.85 -8.23
C LEU A 354 -15.30 10.24 -8.46
N LEU A 355 -15.43 9.33 -9.43
CA LEU A 355 -16.68 8.62 -9.70
C LEU A 355 -17.13 7.78 -8.49
N ARG A 356 -16.21 7.07 -7.85
CA ARG A 356 -16.51 6.30 -6.63
C ARG A 356 -16.96 7.19 -5.48
N ALA A 357 -16.31 8.34 -5.29
CA ALA A 357 -16.69 9.31 -4.24
C ALA A 357 -18.07 9.94 -4.51
N LEU A 358 -18.36 10.32 -5.76
CA LEU A 358 -19.63 10.95 -6.12
C LEU A 358 -20.79 9.95 -6.18
N SER A 359 -20.57 8.71 -6.65
CA SER A 359 -21.62 7.67 -6.72
C SER A 359 -22.15 7.23 -5.34
N GLN A 360 -21.39 7.46 -4.26
CA GLN A 360 -21.87 7.25 -2.89
C GLN A 360 -22.94 8.28 -2.48
N ARG A 361 -22.92 9.48 -3.08
CA ARG A 361 -23.75 10.61 -2.68
C ARG A 361 -24.80 10.99 -3.71
N PHE A 362 -24.58 10.66 -4.98
CA PHE A 362 -25.41 11.10 -6.10
C PHE A 362 -25.81 9.92 -6.98
N ASN A 363 -27.04 10.00 -7.50
CA ASN A 363 -27.53 9.15 -8.58
C ASN A 363 -27.11 9.72 -9.94
N GLY A 364 -26.96 8.85 -10.93
CA GLY A 364 -26.79 9.22 -12.34
C GLY A 364 -28.13 9.52 -13.02
N ALA A 365 -28.05 10.01 -14.26
CA ALA A 365 -29.24 10.36 -15.05
C ALA A 365 -30.19 9.17 -15.28
N ARG A 366 -29.65 7.94 -15.30
CA ARG A 366 -30.39 6.69 -15.52
C ARG A 366 -30.34 5.73 -14.32
N GLY A 367 -30.07 6.25 -13.12
CA GLY A 367 -29.92 5.45 -11.90
C GLY A 367 -28.52 5.55 -11.31
N GLU A 368 -27.60 4.68 -11.70
CA GLU A 368 -26.21 4.73 -11.23
C GLU A 368 -25.41 5.80 -11.98
N LEU A 369 -24.55 6.51 -11.25
CA LEU A 369 -23.66 7.52 -11.84
C LEU A 369 -22.61 6.80 -12.70
N THR A 370 -22.64 7.02 -14.01
CA THR A 370 -21.68 6.41 -14.94
C THR A 370 -20.48 7.32 -15.19
N GLN A 371 -19.41 6.76 -15.76
CA GLN A 371 -18.24 7.56 -16.17
C GLN A 371 -18.61 8.64 -17.20
N VAL A 372 -19.51 8.31 -18.15
CA VAL A 372 -19.95 9.27 -19.18
C VAL A 372 -20.70 10.44 -18.55
N ASP A 373 -21.54 10.18 -17.55
CA ASP A 373 -22.25 11.23 -16.81
C ASP A 373 -21.28 12.17 -16.09
N LEU A 374 -20.27 11.60 -15.41
CA LEU A 374 -19.24 12.39 -14.74
C LEU A 374 -18.45 13.25 -15.73
N GLU A 375 -18.06 12.70 -16.88
CA GLU A 375 -17.31 13.44 -17.89
C GLU A 375 -18.13 14.58 -18.50
N ASN A 376 -19.45 14.39 -18.67
CA ASN A 376 -20.35 15.46 -19.10
C ASN A 376 -20.43 16.57 -18.04
N VAL A 377 -20.62 16.23 -16.77
CA VAL A 377 -20.65 17.21 -15.66
C VAL A 377 -19.33 18.00 -15.57
N LEU A 378 -18.18 17.33 -15.73
CA LEU A 378 -16.88 17.98 -15.73
C LEU A 378 -16.70 18.93 -16.94
N ARG A 379 -17.23 18.57 -18.11
CA ARG A 379 -17.22 19.44 -19.29
C ARG A 379 -18.13 20.65 -19.11
N ASP A 380 -19.34 20.43 -18.60
CA ASP A 380 -20.34 21.49 -18.37
C ASP A 380 -19.81 22.55 -17.38
N HIS A 381 -19.01 22.15 -16.38
CA HIS A 381 -18.39 23.06 -15.41
C HIS A 381 -17.02 23.62 -15.82
N ALA A 382 -16.51 23.23 -17.00
CA ALA A 382 -15.16 23.55 -17.49
C ALA A 382 -14.03 23.08 -16.55
N LEU A 383 -14.19 21.91 -15.93
CA LEU A 383 -13.22 21.28 -15.01
C LEU A 383 -12.44 20.12 -15.65
N MET A 384 -12.82 19.69 -16.84
CA MET A 384 -12.22 18.53 -17.51
C MET A 384 -10.71 18.68 -17.71
N ASP A 385 -10.25 19.83 -18.21
CA ASP A 385 -8.83 20.03 -18.51
C ASP A 385 -7.99 20.01 -17.24
N ALA A 386 -8.46 20.68 -16.17
CA ALA A 386 -7.78 20.67 -14.87
C ALA A 386 -7.66 19.25 -14.29
N MET A 387 -8.71 18.44 -14.42
CA MET A 387 -8.71 17.03 -14.01
C MET A 387 -7.69 16.22 -14.82
N VAL A 388 -7.68 16.37 -16.15
CA VAL A 388 -6.75 15.66 -17.05
C VAL A 388 -5.31 15.99 -16.69
N GLU A 389 -4.97 17.26 -16.43
CA GLU A 389 -3.59 17.62 -16.08
C GLU A 389 -3.17 17.20 -14.67
N LYS A 390 -4.12 17.07 -13.75
CA LYS A 390 -3.88 16.41 -12.45
C LYS A 390 -3.58 14.93 -12.66
N GLU A 391 -4.40 14.23 -13.43
CA GLU A 391 -4.23 12.80 -13.71
C GLU A 391 -2.90 12.51 -14.41
N ARG A 392 -2.54 13.31 -15.43
CA ARG A 392 -1.26 13.12 -16.15
C ARG A 392 -0.07 13.20 -15.19
N ARG A 393 -0.05 14.21 -14.33
CA ARG A 393 1.02 14.39 -13.34
C ARG A 393 1.08 13.22 -12.37
N GLN A 394 -0.05 12.79 -11.83
CA GLN A 394 -0.08 11.70 -10.87
C GLN A 394 0.29 10.34 -11.47
N VAL A 395 -0.14 10.04 -12.70
CA VAL A 395 0.25 8.81 -13.37
C VAL A 395 1.76 8.79 -13.60
N LEU A 396 2.34 9.87 -14.13
CA LEU A 396 3.78 9.96 -14.36
C LEU A 396 4.57 9.90 -13.04
N ASP A 397 4.12 10.60 -12.00
CA ASP A 397 4.75 10.58 -10.67
C ASP A 397 4.64 9.20 -9.99
N GLY A 398 3.53 8.49 -10.20
CA GLY A 398 3.38 7.11 -9.80
C GLY A 398 4.43 6.21 -10.47
N PHE A 399 4.59 6.33 -11.78
CA PHE A 399 5.58 5.55 -12.54
C PHE A 399 7.03 5.89 -12.16
N THR A 400 7.36 7.14 -11.84
CA THR A 400 8.69 7.51 -11.33
C THR A 400 8.93 6.96 -9.93
N THR A 401 7.98 7.14 -9.01
CA THR A 401 8.07 6.70 -7.62
C THR A 401 8.19 5.17 -7.51
N GLN A 402 7.41 4.45 -8.32
CA GLN A 402 7.39 2.98 -8.33
C GLN A 402 8.39 2.37 -9.34
N ARG A 403 9.33 3.17 -9.87
CA ARG A 403 10.39 2.72 -10.80
C ARG A 403 9.89 1.90 -11.99
N GLY A 404 8.78 2.32 -12.59
CA GLY A 404 8.24 1.69 -13.80
C GLY A 404 7.36 0.46 -13.58
N ALA A 405 7.10 0.06 -12.33
CA ALA A 405 6.27 -1.10 -12.02
C ALA A 405 4.76 -0.78 -12.12
N ALA A 406 4.15 -1.03 -13.27
CA ALA A 406 2.73 -0.78 -13.53
C ALA A 406 1.81 -1.43 -12.49
N GLY A 407 2.12 -2.63 -12.01
CA GLY A 407 1.32 -3.29 -10.97
C GLY A 407 1.33 -2.54 -9.65
N ARG A 408 2.48 -1.98 -9.25
CA ARG A 408 2.61 -1.17 -8.02
C ARG A 408 1.99 0.21 -8.19
N VAL A 409 2.10 0.81 -9.37
CA VAL A 409 1.44 2.08 -9.71
C VAL A 409 -0.08 1.94 -9.61
N ALA A 410 -0.64 0.88 -10.20
CA ALA A 410 -2.08 0.62 -10.12
C ALA A 410 -2.53 0.49 -8.66
N TRP A 411 -1.81 -0.29 -7.85
CA TRP A 411 -2.12 -0.45 -6.44
C TRP A 411 -2.00 0.87 -5.64
N ALA A 412 -0.94 1.65 -5.86
CA ALA A 412 -0.74 2.93 -5.17
C ALA A 412 -1.83 3.95 -5.49
N LEU A 413 -2.34 3.95 -6.72
CA LEU A 413 -3.46 4.80 -7.15
C LEU A 413 -4.84 4.20 -6.80
N GLY A 414 -4.91 3.01 -6.19
CA GLY A 414 -6.19 2.35 -5.90
C GLY A 414 -6.99 1.99 -7.16
N LEU A 415 -6.28 1.65 -8.24
CA LEU A 415 -6.78 1.25 -9.55
C LEU A 415 -6.55 -0.25 -9.79
N SER A 416 -7.46 -0.88 -10.54
CA SER A 416 -7.17 -2.18 -11.15
C SER A 416 -6.15 -2.04 -12.30
N PRO A 417 -5.37 -3.08 -12.64
CA PRO A 417 -4.44 -3.03 -13.76
C PRO A 417 -5.09 -2.64 -15.10
N SER A 418 -6.33 -3.09 -15.32
CA SER A 418 -7.14 -2.72 -16.48
C SER A 418 -7.58 -1.26 -16.47
N GLU A 419 -7.87 -0.69 -15.30
CA GLU A 419 -8.22 0.74 -15.19
C GLU A 419 -7.00 1.62 -15.41
N LEU A 420 -5.82 1.25 -14.89
CA LEU A 420 -4.59 1.98 -15.17
C LEU A 420 -4.29 2.00 -16.68
N GLN A 421 -4.40 0.84 -17.36
CA GLN A 421 -4.21 0.77 -18.81
C GLN A 421 -5.21 1.64 -19.57
N ARG A 422 -6.49 1.64 -19.16
CA ARG A 422 -7.50 2.54 -19.74
C ARG A 422 -7.15 4.00 -19.50
N LEU A 423 -6.72 4.37 -18.30
CA LEU A 423 -6.34 5.74 -17.95
C LEU A 423 -5.15 6.23 -18.78
N VAL A 424 -4.08 5.44 -18.86
CA VAL A 424 -2.90 5.74 -19.70
C VAL A 424 -3.29 5.91 -21.16
N SER A 425 -4.19 5.05 -21.68
CA SER A 425 -4.68 5.14 -23.06
C SER A 425 -5.52 6.40 -23.30
N MET A 426 -6.43 6.73 -22.38
CA MET A 426 -7.29 7.91 -22.48
C MET A 426 -6.50 9.23 -22.39
N LEU A 427 -5.41 9.24 -21.61
CA LEU A 427 -4.54 10.41 -21.46
C LEU A 427 -3.46 10.49 -22.55
N SER A 428 -3.39 9.52 -23.47
CA SER A 428 -2.33 9.44 -24.49
C SER A 428 -0.93 9.46 -23.88
N LEU A 429 -0.73 8.77 -22.75
CA LEU A 429 0.54 8.69 -22.01
C LEU A 429 1.32 7.41 -22.33
N THR A 430 0.89 6.63 -23.32
CA THR A 430 1.49 5.33 -23.64
C THR A 430 2.98 5.45 -23.97
N GLU A 431 3.39 6.47 -24.73
CA GLU A 431 4.79 6.68 -25.10
C GLU A 431 5.63 7.15 -23.90
N ASP A 432 5.11 8.09 -23.12
CA ASP A 432 5.80 8.65 -21.94
C ASP A 432 6.03 7.58 -20.86
N VAL A 433 4.99 6.78 -20.57
CA VAL A 433 5.07 5.67 -19.61
C VAL A 433 6.08 4.64 -20.08
N GLU A 434 6.10 4.31 -21.37
CA GLU A 434 7.01 3.29 -21.88
C GLU A 434 8.45 3.78 -21.99
N ALA A 435 8.66 5.08 -22.23
CA ALA A 435 9.96 5.72 -22.11
C ALA A 435 10.49 5.70 -20.68
N LEU A 436 9.64 5.99 -19.68
CA LEU A 436 9.98 5.85 -18.26
C LEU A 436 10.33 4.41 -17.90
N ARG A 437 9.50 3.44 -18.33
CA ARG A 437 9.76 2.02 -18.08
C ARG A 437 11.05 1.56 -18.74
N GLU A 438 11.33 1.97 -19.97
CA GLU A 438 12.59 1.65 -20.66
C GLU A 438 13.81 2.26 -19.95
N ARG A 439 13.70 3.47 -19.40
CA ARG A 439 14.76 4.05 -18.56
C ARG A 439 15.05 3.16 -17.35
N PHE A 440 14.03 2.72 -16.62
CA PHE A 440 14.20 1.84 -15.46
C PHE A 440 14.64 0.43 -15.84
N ARG A 441 14.26 -0.08 -17.02
CA ARG A 441 14.79 -1.34 -17.57
C ARG A 441 16.30 -1.25 -17.76
N ARG A 442 16.79 -0.16 -18.35
CA ARG A 442 18.23 0.07 -18.53
C ARG A 442 18.95 0.23 -17.20
N GLU A 443 18.38 0.98 -16.27
CA GLU A 443 18.94 1.18 -14.92
C GLU A 443 19.07 -0.15 -14.15
N ALA A 444 18.04 -1.00 -14.18
CA ALA A 444 18.06 -2.31 -13.55
C ALA A 444 19.11 -3.24 -14.17
N LEU A 445 19.32 -3.18 -15.48
CA LEU A 445 20.34 -3.98 -16.17
C LEU A 445 21.75 -3.42 -16.01
N ALA A 446 21.90 -2.11 -15.86
CA ALA A 446 23.18 -1.42 -15.73
C ALA A 446 23.70 -1.35 -14.28
N THR A 447 22.99 -1.92 -13.31
CA THR A 447 23.41 -1.93 -11.91
C THR A 447 24.78 -2.61 -11.77
N PRO A 448 25.82 -1.92 -11.27
CA PRO A 448 27.17 -2.50 -11.15
C PRO A 448 27.36 -3.34 -9.88
N HIS A 449 26.58 -3.10 -8.83
CA HIS A 449 26.76 -3.76 -7.53
C HIS A 449 26.02 -5.10 -7.46
N LEU A 450 26.77 -6.17 -7.18
CA LEU A 450 26.25 -7.53 -7.09
C LEU A 450 25.10 -7.64 -6.08
N THR A 451 25.25 -7.07 -4.88
CA THR A 451 24.23 -7.10 -3.81
C THR A 451 22.88 -6.58 -4.30
N HIS A 452 22.86 -5.42 -4.96
CA HIS A 452 21.62 -4.85 -5.48
C HIS A 452 20.99 -5.72 -6.58
N ARG A 453 21.81 -6.40 -7.40
CA ARG A 453 21.30 -7.34 -8.41
C ARG A 453 20.70 -8.60 -7.78
N LEU A 454 21.31 -9.12 -6.72
CA LEU A 454 20.78 -10.25 -5.96
C LEU A 454 19.47 -9.88 -5.26
N ASP A 455 19.36 -8.68 -4.70
CA ASP A 455 18.11 -8.16 -4.13
C ASP A 455 17.00 -8.04 -5.19
N LEU A 456 17.33 -7.53 -6.38
CA LEU A 456 16.41 -7.46 -7.51
C LEU A 456 15.96 -8.85 -7.97
N LEU A 457 16.84 -9.85 -7.96
CA LEU A 457 16.47 -11.25 -8.24
C LEU A 457 15.42 -11.76 -7.25
N GLY A 458 15.48 -11.31 -5.99
CA GLY A 458 14.44 -11.58 -4.99
C GLY A 458 13.07 -10.99 -5.33
N ARG A 459 13.03 -9.90 -6.10
CA ARG A 459 11.82 -9.15 -6.49
C ARG A 459 11.30 -9.60 -7.86
N GLU A 460 11.05 -10.89 -8.01
CA GLU A 460 10.63 -11.49 -9.28
C GLU A 460 9.43 -10.80 -9.93
N LYS A 461 8.36 -10.55 -9.16
CA LYS A 461 7.15 -9.85 -9.64
C LYS A 461 7.45 -8.50 -10.29
N TYR A 462 8.43 -7.76 -9.77
CA TYR A 462 8.86 -6.48 -10.33
C TYR A 462 9.58 -6.66 -11.68
N LEU A 463 10.48 -7.65 -11.77
CA LEU A 463 11.20 -7.95 -13.01
C LEU A 463 10.28 -8.50 -14.11
N THR A 464 9.26 -9.28 -13.72
CA THR A 464 8.20 -9.74 -14.62
C THR A 464 7.36 -8.57 -15.12
N ASP A 465 6.96 -7.66 -14.23
CA ASP A 465 6.18 -6.47 -14.57
C ASP A 465 6.95 -5.51 -15.48
N LEU A 466 8.28 -5.39 -15.32
CA LEU A 466 9.13 -4.66 -16.27
C LEU A 466 9.42 -5.42 -17.57
N GLY A 467 9.11 -6.71 -17.66
CA GLY A 467 9.37 -7.53 -18.84
C GLY A 467 10.85 -7.85 -19.08
N ILE A 468 11.71 -7.71 -18.05
CA ILE A 468 13.17 -7.94 -18.16
C ILE A 468 13.65 -9.20 -17.46
N GLN A 469 12.77 -9.93 -16.77
CA GLN A 469 13.12 -11.09 -15.95
C GLN A 469 14.12 -12.05 -16.62
N LYS A 470 13.83 -12.50 -17.86
CA LYS A 470 14.71 -13.44 -18.58
C LYS A 470 16.09 -12.84 -18.85
N LYS A 471 16.12 -11.63 -19.43
CA LYS A 471 17.37 -10.92 -19.75
C LYS A 471 18.20 -10.67 -18.49
N PHE A 472 17.56 -10.26 -17.40
CA PHE A 472 18.22 -10.00 -16.12
C PHE A 472 18.79 -11.28 -15.49
N ALA A 473 18.01 -12.38 -15.50
CA ALA A 473 18.47 -13.66 -15.01
C ALA A 473 19.66 -14.19 -15.82
N ASP A 474 19.64 -14.06 -17.15
CA ASP A 474 20.72 -14.49 -18.03
C ASP A 474 21.99 -13.66 -17.84
N THR A 475 21.88 -12.34 -17.67
CA THR A 475 23.05 -11.48 -17.42
C THR A 475 23.64 -11.76 -16.04
N LEU A 476 22.80 -11.95 -15.01
CA LEU A 476 23.26 -12.28 -13.67
C LEU A 476 23.87 -13.68 -13.60
N ARG A 477 23.31 -14.66 -14.32
CA ARG A 477 23.88 -16.00 -14.46
C ARG A 477 25.31 -15.96 -14.99
N LYS A 478 25.51 -15.29 -16.14
CA LYS A 478 26.85 -15.16 -16.77
C LYS A 478 27.85 -14.44 -15.87
N GLU A 479 27.38 -13.41 -15.15
CA GLU A 479 28.22 -12.69 -14.20
C GLU A 479 28.63 -13.59 -13.04
N LEU A 480 27.69 -14.31 -12.41
CA LEU A 480 27.99 -15.25 -11.34
C LEU A 480 28.90 -16.39 -11.78
N GLU A 481 28.70 -16.95 -12.98
CA GLU A 481 29.59 -17.96 -13.56
C GLU A 481 31.02 -17.43 -13.71
N ARG A 482 31.19 -16.17 -14.17
CA ARG A 482 32.49 -15.53 -14.25
C ARG A 482 33.12 -15.34 -12.86
N LEU A 483 32.35 -14.80 -11.90
CA LEU A 483 32.85 -14.57 -10.55
C LEU A 483 33.22 -15.88 -9.85
N VAL A 484 32.44 -16.93 -10.05
CA VAL A 484 32.74 -18.27 -9.52
C VAL A 484 34.01 -18.84 -10.15
N GLY A 485 34.23 -18.66 -11.44
CA GLY A 485 35.46 -19.10 -12.12
C GLY A 485 36.74 -18.58 -11.46
N ASP A 486 36.72 -17.35 -10.93
CA ASP A 486 37.86 -16.72 -10.25
C ASP A 486 38.13 -17.26 -8.83
N VAL A 487 37.21 -18.04 -8.27
CA VAL A 487 37.26 -18.53 -6.86
C VAL A 487 37.05 -20.05 -6.75
N LEU A 488 36.79 -20.72 -7.87
CA LEU A 488 36.42 -22.14 -7.91
C LEU A 488 37.45 -23.05 -7.26
N HIS A 489 38.74 -22.71 -7.37
CA HIS A 489 39.85 -23.49 -6.81
C HIS A 489 40.02 -23.34 -5.29
N ASP A 490 39.43 -22.30 -4.70
CA ASP A 490 39.62 -21.95 -3.28
C ASP A 490 38.57 -22.62 -2.37
N ALA A 491 37.56 -23.30 -2.92
CA ALA A 491 36.41 -23.82 -2.17
C ALA A 491 36.21 -25.33 -2.37
N GLY A 492 35.87 -26.06 -1.29
CA GLY A 492 35.50 -27.48 -1.35
C GLY A 492 34.01 -27.69 -1.54
N ASP A 493 33.18 -26.83 -0.94
CA ASP A 493 31.73 -26.93 -0.95
C ASP A 493 31.03 -25.73 -1.61
N LEU A 494 29.76 -25.92 -2.00
CA LEU A 494 28.94 -24.85 -2.61
C LEU A 494 28.74 -23.66 -1.66
N HIS A 495 28.66 -23.92 -0.35
CA HIS A 495 28.48 -22.87 0.67
C HIS A 495 29.77 -22.08 0.87
N GLU A 496 30.92 -22.77 0.93
CA GLU A 496 32.24 -22.12 0.97
C GLU A 496 32.52 -21.30 -0.28
N LEU A 497 32.07 -21.78 -1.45
CA LEU A 497 32.16 -21.05 -2.70
C LEU A 497 31.31 -19.77 -2.67
N ALA A 498 30.08 -19.86 -2.15
CA ALA A 498 29.23 -18.69 -1.95
C ALA A 498 29.85 -17.69 -0.97
N ASP A 499 30.46 -18.17 0.13
CA ASP A 499 31.19 -17.34 1.09
C ASP A 499 32.45 -16.70 0.49
N ALA A 500 33.17 -17.40 -0.38
CA ALA A 500 34.36 -16.88 -1.02
C ALA A 500 34.01 -15.80 -2.06
N VAL A 501 32.95 -15.99 -2.86
CA VAL A 501 32.39 -14.96 -3.76
C VAL A 501 31.85 -13.77 -2.96
N ALA A 502 31.12 -14.02 -1.88
CA ALA A 502 30.60 -13.01 -0.97
C ALA A 502 31.71 -12.12 -0.40
N ARG A 503 32.80 -12.73 0.08
CA ARG A 503 33.97 -12.01 0.62
C ARG A 503 34.68 -11.17 -0.43
N LYS A 504 34.89 -11.69 -1.65
CA LYS A 504 35.58 -10.95 -2.72
C LYS A 504 34.75 -9.79 -3.27
N HIS A 505 33.42 -9.89 -3.31
CA HIS A 505 32.55 -8.90 -3.95
C HIS A 505 31.67 -8.08 -3.00
N GLY A 506 31.81 -8.26 -1.68
CA GLY A 506 31.07 -7.50 -0.67
C GLY A 506 29.55 -7.75 -0.69
N ALA A 507 29.14 -8.98 -1.00
CA ALA A 507 27.75 -9.41 -1.02
C ALA A 507 27.47 -10.40 0.12
N PRO A 508 26.25 -10.47 0.67
CA PRO A 508 25.90 -11.47 1.68
C PRO A 508 25.85 -12.88 1.06
N SER A 509 26.50 -13.85 1.69
CA SER A 509 26.65 -15.22 1.16
C SER A 509 25.32 -15.95 0.99
N GLU A 510 24.36 -15.71 1.87
CA GLU A 510 22.98 -16.22 1.75
C GLU A 510 22.30 -15.81 0.44
N LEU A 511 22.49 -14.57 -0.02
CA LEU A 511 21.90 -14.12 -1.28
C LEU A 511 22.59 -14.75 -2.49
N VAL A 512 23.91 -14.93 -2.41
CA VAL A 512 24.70 -15.61 -3.45
C VAL A 512 24.27 -17.07 -3.57
N PHE A 513 24.17 -17.78 -2.44
CA PHE A 513 23.74 -19.17 -2.39
C PHE A 513 22.32 -19.34 -2.96
N ARG A 514 21.35 -18.54 -2.49
CA ARG A 514 19.98 -18.54 -3.04
C ARG A 514 19.95 -18.21 -4.53
N ALA A 515 20.84 -17.34 -5.01
CA ALA A 515 20.92 -17.05 -6.43
C ALA A 515 21.43 -18.25 -7.23
N PHE A 516 22.38 -19.03 -6.71
CA PHE A 516 22.80 -20.27 -7.36
C PHE A 516 21.65 -21.27 -7.50
N GLU A 517 20.81 -21.39 -6.48
CA GLU A 517 19.62 -22.25 -6.54
C GLU A 517 18.58 -21.71 -7.54
N ARG A 518 18.21 -20.43 -7.43
CA ARG A 518 17.16 -19.82 -8.26
C ARG A 518 17.53 -19.71 -9.74
N LEU A 519 18.80 -19.54 -10.05
CA LEU A 519 19.30 -19.52 -11.44
C LEU A 519 19.61 -20.92 -11.98
N GLY A 520 19.52 -21.97 -11.15
CA GLY A 520 19.83 -23.34 -11.55
C GLY A 520 21.31 -23.57 -11.83
N LEU A 521 22.19 -22.86 -11.12
CA LEU A 521 23.65 -23.02 -11.19
C LEU A 521 24.17 -24.07 -10.21
N ALA A 522 23.44 -24.34 -9.11
CA ALA A 522 23.88 -25.21 -8.02
C ALA A 522 24.37 -26.59 -8.49
N ASP A 523 23.64 -27.27 -9.39
CA ASP A 523 24.01 -28.60 -9.87
C ASP A 523 25.23 -28.59 -10.78
N GLY A 524 25.38 -27.55 -11.60
CA GLY A 524 26.56 -27.37 -12.46
C GLY A 524 27.82 -27.13 -11.62
N LEU A 525 27.70 -26.26 -10.62
CA LEU A 525 28.82 -25.92 -9.73
C LEU A 525 29.24 -27.11 -8.85
N ARG A 526 28.29 -27.89 -8.32
CA ARG A 526 28.62 -29.12 -7.56
C ARG A 526 29.41 -30.12 -8.40
N LYS A 527 29.05 -30.31 -9.67
CA LYS A 527 29.81 -31.19 -10.59
C LYS A 527 31.22 -30.67 -10.84
N GLN A 528 31.39 -29.35 -10.96
CA GLN A 528 32.70 -28.72 -11.16
C GLN A 528 33.60 -28.85 -9.92
N LEU A 529 33.05 -28.65 -8.71
CA LEU A 529 33.78 -28.84 -7.46
C LEU A 529 34.24 -30.30 -7.28
N LEU A 530 33.37 -31.26 -7.58
CA LEU A 530 33.73 -32.70 -7.56
C LEU A 530 34.79 -33.07 -8.60
N ALA A 531 34.80 -32.39 -9.75
CA ALA A 531 35.80 -32.59 -10.79
C ALA A 531 37.15 -31.95 -10.43
N GLY A 532 37.17 -30.83 -9.72
CA GLY A 532 38.39 -30.15 -9.27
C GLY A 532 39.06 -30.80 -8.04
N SER A 533 38.32 -31.61 -7.29
CA SER A 533 38.83 -32.37 -6.14
C SER A 533 39.53 -33.70 -6.54
N ARG A 534 39.47 -34.10 -7.81
CA ARG A 534 40.16 -35.27 -8.36
C ARG A 534 41.39 -34.83 -9.11
#